data_AF-A0A1I7BF21-F1
#
_entry.id   AF-A0A1I7BF21-F1
#
_cell.length_a   1.000
_cell.length_b   1.000
_cell.length_c   1.000
_cell.angle_alpha   90.00
_cell.angle_beta   90.00
_cell.angle_gamma   90.00
#
_symmetry.space_group_name_H-M   'P 1'
#
loop_
_entity.id
_entity.type
_entity.pdbx_description
1 polymer ?
#
loop_
_entity_poly.entity_id
_entity_poly.type
_entity_poly.pdbx_seq_one_letter_code
_entity_poly.pdbx_strand_id
1 'polypeptide(L)'
;MLLFIRIFLIIYGLISAATGYMGTTAKFNPAITDPMTDNNHRYVAAIWMATSLAFFYVAWNPSETALFRFLMIALIIGGLVRAAALVNYPATPFLIFLIAIELIPTTLMLWFHTKLLNAGSL
;
A
#
# COMPACT_ATOMS: atom_id res chain seq x y z
N MET A 1 10.10 -0.77 18.32
CA MET A 1 9.20 -1.48 17.37
C MET A 1 7.97 -0.65 17.05
N LEU A 2 7.25 -0.13 18.05
CA LEU A 2 6.07 0.71 17.84
C LEU A 2 6.35 1.96 16.99
N LEU A 3 7.44 2.69 17.28
CA LEU A 3 7.84 3.86 16.50
C LEU A 3 8.04 3.53 15.01
N PHE A 4 8.67 2.40 14.68
CA PHE A 4 8.87 1.96 13.30
C PHE A 4 7.55 1.66 12.59
N ILE A 5 6.61 1.01 13.28
CA ILE A 5 5.25 0.78 12.75
C ILE A 5 4.57 2.12 12.43
N ARG A 6 4.63 3.09 13.36
CA ARG A 6 4.01 4.40 13.15
C ARG A 6 4.62 5.14 11.97
N ILE A 7 5.94 5.21 11.90
CA ILE A 7 6.66 5.86 10.79
C ILE A 7 6.30 5.18 9.46
N PHE A 8 6.31 3.85 9.43
CA PHE A 8 5.94 3.08 8.24
C PHE A 8 4.52 3.41 7.78
N LEU A 9 3.54 3.34 8.68
CA LEU A 9 2.14 3.61 8.36
C LEU A 9 1.93 5.06 7.90
N ILE A 10 2.58 6.04 8.53
CA ILE A 10 2.51 7.44 8.09
C ILE A 10 3.09 7.60 6.69
N ILE A 11 4.28 7.06 6.44
CA ILE A 11 4.91 7.13 5.11
C ILE A 11 4.04 6.45 4.07
N TYR A 12 3.50 5.27 4.37
CA TYR A 12 2.62 4.55 3.44
C TYR A 12 1.31 5.29 3.19
N GLY A 13 0.73 5.92 4.22
CA GLY A 13 -0.42 6.81 4.07
C GLY A 13 -0.13 7.98 3.14
N LEU A 14 1.04 8.62 3.27
CA LEU A 14 1.46 9.69 2.37
C LEU A 14 1.66 9.21 0.93
N ILE A 15 2.34 8.07 0.74
CA ILE A 15 2.52 7.44 -0.58
C ILE A 15 1.15 7.14 -1.21
N SER A 16 0.26 6.53 -0.44
CA SER A 16 -1.08 6.15 -0.85
C SER A 16 -1.93 7.36 -1.27
N ALA A 17 -1.93 8.41 -0.46
CA ALA A 17 -2.64 9.65 -0.77
C ALA A 17 -2.09 10.31 -2.05
N ALA A 18 -0.77 10.47 -2.15
CA ALA A 18 -0.14 11.15 -3.28
C ALA A 18 -0.32 10.36 -4.60
N THR A 19 -0.02 9.06 -4.59
CA THR A 19 -0.10 8.23 -5.80
C THR A 19 -1.56 7.98 -6.22
N GLY A 20 -2.47 7.80 -5.26
CA GLY A 20 -3.91 7.71 -5.54
C GLY A 20 -4.47 9.02 -6.13
N TYR A 21 -4.08 10.18 -5.59
CA TYR A 21 -4.44 11.48 -6.17
C TYR A 21 -3.91 11.63 -7.61
N MET A 22 -2.64 11.28 -7.86
CA MET A 22 -2.07 11.32 -9.20
C MET A 22 -2.83 10.40 -10.19
N GLY A 23 -3.17 9.18 -9.77
CA GLY A 23 -3.90 8.22 -10.61
C GLY A 23 -5.34 8.66 -10.92
N THR A 24 -6.03 9.26 -9.94
CA THR A 24 -7.40 9.77 -10.12
C THR A 24 -7.47 11.00 -11.02
N THR A 25 -6.44 11.86 -11.00
CA THR A 25 -6.42 13.15 -11.69
C THR A 25 -5.61 13.16 -12.99
N ALA A 26 -4.96 12.05 -13.35
CA ALA A 26 -4.19 11.93 -14.59
C ALA A 26 -5.04 12.32 -15.82
N LYS A 27 -4.44 12.98 -16.79
CA LYS A 27 -5.11 13.36 -18.04
C LYS A 27 -5.39 12.09 -18.87
N PHE A 28 -6.64 11.89 -19.28
CA PHE A 28 -7.00 10.78 -20.17
C PHE A 28 -6.29 10.93 -21.52
N ASN A 29 -5.71 9.84 -22.02
CA ASN A 29 -5.08 9.78 -23.33
C ASN A 29 -5.62 8.57 -24.13
N PRO A 30 -6.52 8.81 -25.12
CA PRO A 30 -7.13 7.74 -25.90
C PRO A 30 -6.13 7.02 -26.82
N ALA A 31 -4.92 7.54 -27.03
CA ALA A 31 -3.88 6.86 -27.80
C ALA A 31 -3.15 5.75 -27.00
N ILE A 32 -3.31 5.71 -25.68
CA ILE A 32 -2.60 4.78 -24.77
C ILE A 32 -3.57 3.79 -24.12
N THR A 33 -4.83 4.16 -23.89
CA THR A 33 -5.79 3.33 -23.16
C THR A 33 -7.23 3.61 -23.61
N ASP A 34 -8.11 2.64 -23.40
CA ASP A 34 -9.55 2.77 -23.66
C ASP A 34 -10.31 3.32 -22.43
N PRO A 35 -11.54 3.86 -22.61
CA PRO A 35 -12.30 4.46 -21.52
C PRO A 35 -12.59 3.52 -20.35
N MET A 36 -12.79 2.22 -20.58
CA MET A 36 -13.12 1.28 -19.52
C MET A 36 -11.88 0.99 -18.66
N THR A 37 -10.72 0.80 -19.29
CA THR A 37 -9.46 0.59 -18.57
C THR A 37 -9.05 1.84 -17.77
N ASP A 38 -9.16 3.05 -18.34
CA ASP A 38 -8.91 4.31 -17.61
C ASP A 38 -9.86 4.48 -16.43
N ASN A 39 -11.16 4.22 -16.62
CA ASN A 39 -12.14 4.35 -15.55
C ASN A 39 -11.86 3.39 -14.38
N ASN A 40 -11.56 2.13 -14.67
CA ASN A 40 -11.18 1.15 -13.65
C ASN A 40 -9.90 1.55 -12.91
N HIS A 41 -8.89 2.08 -13.64
CA HIS A 41 -7.67 2.58 -13.03
C HIS A 41 -7.95 3.72 -12.05
N ARG A 42 -8.78 4.71 -12.43
CA ARG A 42 -9.16 5.83 -11.56
C ARG A 42 -9.94 5.36 -10.34
N TYR A 43 -10.86 4.42 -10.51
CA TYR A 43 -11.63 3.86 -9.39
C TYR A 43 -10.71 3.19 -8.36
N VAL A 44 -9.78 2.34 -8.82
CA VAL A 44 -8.79 1.71 -7.94
C VAL A 44 -7.85 2.74 -7.32
N ALA A 45 -7.42 3.76 -8.06
CA ALA A 45 -6.61 4.85 -7.54
C ALA A 45 -7.34 5.65 -6.44
N ALA A 46 -8.66 5.84 -6.57
CA ALA A 46 -9.48 6.51 -5.57
C ALA A 46 -9.62 5.66 -4.29
N ILE A 47 -9.84 4.35 -4.43
CA ILE A 47 -9.83 3.41 -3.28
C ILE A 47 -8.46 3.42 -2.61
N TRP A 48 -7.39 3.40 -3.40
CA TRP A 48 -6.04 3.45 -2.90
C TRP A 48 -5.79 4.74 -2.13
N MET A 49 -6.20 5.90 -2.66
CA MET A 49 -6.16 7.18 -1.95
C MET A 49 -6.95 7.14 -0.65
N ALA A 50 -8.19 6.62 -0.67
CA ALA A 50 -9.02 6.51 0.54
C ALA A 50 -8.39 5.59 1.60
N THR A 51 -7.65 4.57 1.18
CA THR A 51 -6.91 3.66 2.08
C THR A 51 -5.85 4.41 2.90
N SER A 52 -5.37 5.58 2.45
CA SER A 52 -4.45 6.43 3.24
C SER A 52 -5.02 6.81 4.60
N LEU A 53 -6.35 7.02 4.68
CA LEU A 53 -7.04 7.35 5.91
C LEU A 53 -6.92 6.22 6.94
N ALA A 54 -6.99 4.97 6.48
CA ALA A 54 -6.81 3.80 7.34
C ALA A 54 -5.37 3.68 7.85
N PHE A 55 -4.38 3.93 6.98
CA PHE A 55 -2.97 3.98 7.40
C PHE A 55 -2.73 5.03 8.47
N PHE A 56 -3.25 6.25 8.27
CA PHE A 56 -3.16 7.31 9.28
C PHE A 56 -3.90 6.91 10.55
N TYR A 57 -5.13 6.40 10.48
CA TYR A 57 -5.86 6.01 11.68
C TYR A 57 -5.08 4.97 12.52
N VAL A 58 -4.55 3.92 11.89
CA VAL A 58 -3.83 2.84 12.60
C VAL A 58 -2.47 3.31 13.14
N ALA A 59 -1.83 4.30 12.53
CA ALA A 59 -0.58 4.85 13.06
C ALA A 59 -0.78 5.47 14.47
N TRP A 60 -1.95 6.05 14.75
CA TRP A 60 -2.29 6.57 16.07
C TRP A 60 -3.03 5.55 16.94
N ASN A 61 -3.67 4.55 16.34
CA ASN A 61 -4.40 3.48 17.02
C ASN A 61 -3.80 2.09 16.71
N PRO A 62 -2.55 1.80 17.11
CA PRO A 62 -1.84 0.59 16.71
C PRO A 62 -2.39 -0.69 17.36
N SER A 63 -3.22 -0.57 18.41
CA SER A 63 -3.97 -1.66 19.03
C SER A 63 -5.09 -2.20 18.14
N GLU A 64 -5.50 -1.46 17.10
CA GLU A 64 -6.52 -1.86 16.12
C GLU A 64 -6.03 -2.99 15.21
N THR A 65 -6.03 -4.19 15.78
CA THR A 65 -5.35 -5.35 15.23
C THR A 65 -5.95 -5.82 13.91
N ALA A 66 -7.27 -5.79 13.79
CA ALA A 66 -7.96 -6.23 12.58
C ALA A 66 -7.59 -5.35 11.38
N LEU A 67 -7.69 -4.03 11.54
CA LEU A 67 -7.37 -3.08 10.48
C LEU A 67 -5.88 -3.06 10.15
N PHE A 68 -5.00 -3.12 11.16
CA PHE A 68 -3.56 -3.24 10.93
C PHE A 68 -3.23 -4.47 10.07
N ARG A 69 -3.72 -5.66 10.45
CA ARG A 69 -3.46 -6.90 9.71
C ARG A 69 -4.05 -6.86 8.31
N PHE A 70 -5.25 -6.33 8.14
CA PHE A 70 -5.86 -6.13 6.84
C PHE A 70 -4.96 -5.30 5.93
N LEU A 71 -4.48 -4.14 6.39
CA LEU A 71 -3.59 -3.27 5.62
C LEU A 71 -2.28 -3.97 5.25
N MET A 72 -1.64 -4.68 6.19
CA MET A 72 -0.39 -5.39 5.90
C MET A 72 -0.59 -6.50 4.86
N ILE A 73 -1.66 -7.29 5.00
CA ILE A 73 -1.98 -8.36 4.05
C ILE A 73 -2.31 -7.78 2.67
N ALA A 74 -3.08 -6.69 2.61
CA ALA A 74 -3.42 -6.02 1.35
C ALA A 74 -2.16 -5.55 0.60
N LEU A 75 -1.20 -4.96 1.31
CA LEU A 75 0.09 -4.56 0.73
C LEU A 75 0.90 -5.75 0.23
N ILE A 76 0.96 -6.85 1.00
CA ILE A 76 1.66 -8.06 0.59
C ILE A 76 1.02 -8.65 -0.68
N ILE A 77 -0.31 -8.75 -0.73
CA ILE A 77 -1.04 -9.20 -1.92
C ILE A 77 -0.72 -8.29 -3.11
N GLY A 78 -0.73 -6.96 -2.91
CA GLY A 78 -0.33 -5.99 -3.92
C GLY A 78 1.07 -6.25 -4.49
N GLY A 79 2.05 -6.45 -3.61
CA GLY A 79 3.43 -6.78 -4.00
C GLY A 79 3.56 -8.10 -4.76
N LEU A 80 2.83 -9.14 -4.34
CA LEU A 80 2.80 -10.42 -5.03
C LEU A 80 2.20 -10.29 -6.45
N VAL A 81 1.08 -9.59 -6.58
CA VAL A 81 0.43 -9.35 -7.87
C VAL A 81 1.33 -8.51 -8.77
N ARG A 82 1.97 -7.46 -8.23
CA ARG A 82 2.91 -6.61 -8.97
C ARG A 82 4.13 -7.40 -9.46
N ALA A 83 4.68 -8.29 -8.63
CA ALA A 83 5.76 -9.18 -9.02
C ALA A 83 5.34 -10.17 -10.11
N ALA A 84 4.17 -10.80 -9.96
CA ALA A 84 3.64 -11.70 -10.97
C ALA A 84 3.37 -10.99 -12.30
N ALA A 85 2.95 -9.73 -12.28
CA ALA A 85 2.65 -8.97 -13.49
C ALA A 85 3.88 -8.66 -14.36
N LEU A 86 5.10 -8.78 -13.82
CA LEU A 86 6.35 -8.64 -14.57
C LEU A 86 6.53 -9.68 -15.68
N VAL A 87 5.71 -10.74 -15.73
CA VAL A 87 5.66 -11.64 -16.90
C VAL A 87 5.20 -10.94 -18.17
N ASN A 88 4.50 -9.81 -18.06
CA ASN A 88 3.94 -9.07 -19.18
C ASN A 88 4.83 -7.89 -19.64
N TYR A 89 5.79 -7.46 -18.81
CA TYR A 89 6.61 -6.28 -19.09
C TYR A 89 7.93 -6.28 -18.30
N PRO A 90 9.00 -5.66 -18.82
CA PRO A 90 10.30 -5.66 -18.16
C PRO A 90 10.24 -4.99 -16.78
N ALA A 91 11.03 -5.54 -15.85
CA ALA A 91 11.19 -4.96 -14.53
C ALA A 91 11.93 -3.61 -14.62
N THR A 92 11.25 -2.54 -14.25
CA THR A 92 11.89 -1.22 -14.08
C THR A 92 12.40 -1.08 -12.64
N PRO A 93 13.44 -0.26 -12.39
CA PRO A 93 13.91 0.00 -11.03
C PRO A 93 12.78 0.47 -10.09
N PHE A 94 11.83 1.24 -10.62
CA PHE A 94 10.67 1.72 -9.87
C PHE A 94 9.72 0.58 -9.48
N LEU A 95 9.41 -0.34 -10.39
CA LEU A 95 8.57 -1.51 -10.07
C LEU A 95 9.24 -2.43 -9.05
N ILE A 96 10.55 -2.67 -9.18
CA ILE A 96 11.31 -3.47 -8.21
C ILE A 96 11.27 -2.83 -6.83
N PHE A 97 11.45 -1.50 -6.76
CA PHE A 97 11.34 -0.75 -5.52
C PHE A 97 9.96 -0.91 -4.87
N LEU A 98 8.86 -0.74 -5.64
CA LEU A 98 7.50 -0.93 -5.13
C LEU A 98 7.28 -2.34 -4.57
N ILE A 99 7.69 -3.37 -5.31
CA ILE A 99 7.61 -4.77 -4.86
C ILE A 99 8.37 -4.95 -3.55
N ALA A 100 9.59 -4.41 -3.46
CA ALA A 100 10.43 -4.55 -2.28
C ALA A 100 9.78 -3.89 -1.04
N ILE A 101 9.21 -2.69 -1.17
CA ILE A 101 8.54 -2.01 -0.04
C ILE A 101 7.22 -2.69 0.35
N GLU A 102 6.49 -3.28 -0.62
CA GLU A 102 5.23 -3.98 -0.40
C GLU A 102 5.46 -5.32 0.31
N LEU A 103 6.58 -6.02 0.04
CA LEU A 103 6.86 -7.35 0.59
C LEU A 103 7.76 -7.34 1.83
N ILE A 104 8.88 -6.60 1.82
CA ILE A 104 9.92 -6.73 2.85
C ILE A 104 9.57 -5.91 4.11
N PRO A 105 9.50 -4.57 4.08
CA PRO A 105 9.11 -3.78 5.25
C PRO A 105 7.74 -4.17 5.80
N THR A 106 6.76 -4.43 4.95
CA THR A 106 5.39 -4.82 5.39
C THR A 106 5.41 -6.11 6.22
N THR A 107 6.15 -7.13 5.78
CA THR A 107 6.29 -8.38 6.53
C THR A 107 6.99 -8.15 7.87
N LEU A 108 8.00 -7.28 7.90
CA LEU A 108 8.65 -6.88 9.15
C LEU A 108 7.68 -6.13 10.08
N MET A 109 6.82 -5.25 9.56
CA MET A 109 5.82 -4.56 10.36
C MET A 109 4.80 -5.52 10.96
N LEU A 110 4.35 -6.52 10.18
CA LEU A 110 3.46 -7.57 10.67
C LEU A 110 4.11 -8.38 11.80
N TRP A 111 5.39 -8.72 11.66
CA TRP A 111 6.16 -9.39 12.70
C TRP A 111 6.33 -8.52 13.95
N PHE A 112 6.67 -7.24 13.77
CA PHE A 112 6.80 -6.29 14.88
C PHE A 112 5.50 -6.12 15.66
N HIS A 113 4.38 -6.01 14.96
CA HIS A 113 3.06 -5.90 15.57
C HIS A 113 2.71 -7.14 16.38
N THR A 114 2.94 -8.33 15.82
CA THR A 114 2.71 -9.61 16.51
C THR A 114 3.55 -9.72 17.79
N LYS A 115 4.82 -9.30 17.76
CA LYS A 115 5.68 -9.30 18.94
C LYS A 115 5.18 -8.35 20.03
N LEU A 116 4.73 -7.14 19.66
CA LEU A 116 4.22 -6.18 20.62
C LEU A 116 2.88 -6.62 21.23
N LEU A 117 2.00 -7.26 20.44
CA LEU A 117 0.74 -7.84 20.91
C LEU A 117 1.01 -8.93 21.96
N ASN A 118 1.88 -9.88 21.64
CA ASN A 118 2.21 -10.98 22.55
C ASN A 118 2.91 -10.51 23.84
N ALA A 119 3.54 -9.33 23.81
CA ALA A 119 4.15 -8.69 24.97
C ALA A 119 3.17 -7.79 25.76
N GLY A 120 1.92 -7.63 25.31
CA GLY A 120 0.93 -6.76 25.97
C GLY A 120 1.29 -5.26 25.91
N SER A 121 2.00 -4.84 24.86
CA SER A 121 2.61 -3.51 24.73
C SER A 121 2.03 -2.66 23.59
N LEU A 122 0.84 -3.04 23.11
CA LEU A 122 0.04 -2.33 22.11
C LEU A 122 -1.24 -1.77 22.72
#